data_AF-A0A936VAH0-F1
#
_entry.id   AF-A0A936VAH0-F1
#
_cell.length_a   1.000
_cell.length_b   1.000
_cell.length_c   1.000
_cell.angle_alpha   90.00
_cell.angle_beta   90.00
_cell.angle_gamma   90.00
#
_symmetry.space_group_name_H-M   'P 1'
#
loop_
_entity.id
_entity.type
_entity.pdbx_description
1 polymer ?
#
loop_
_entity_poly.entity_id
_entity_poly.type
_entity_poly.pdbx_seq_one_letter_code
_entity_poly.pdbx_strand_id
1 'polypeptide(L)'
;MKGLLAITIFLALSIAAIGQVTPLTQAEYVKLLYSLQKDPQVRQEIVDALRKRGISFALTDGVRGLTRSKSSGDEELQRSLEEAERRRQNPQGAQMPAPKDAGAILEHSRKYA
;
A
#
# COMPACT_ATOMS: atom_id res chain seq x y z
N MET A 1 -19.24 -42.46 -13.84
CA MET A 1 -19.92 -41.45 -12.99
C MET A 1 -19.08 -40.95 -11.81
N LYS A 2 -18.02 -41.64 -11.37
CA LYS A 2 -17.14 -41.18 -10.26
C LYS A 2 -16.10 -40.12 -10.69
N GLY A 3 -15.63 -40.17 -11.95
CA GLY A 3 -14.67 -39.18 -12.48
C GLY A 3 -15.27 -37.79 -12.74
N LEU A 4 -16.56 -37.71 -13.08
CA LEU A 4 -17.25 -36.42 -13.31
C LEU A 4 -17.42 -35.62 -12.00
N LEU A 5 -17.54 -36.34 -10.88
CA LEU A 5 -17.68 -35.79 -9.54
C LEU A 5 -16.33 -35.29 -8.98
N ALA A 6 -15.21 -35.91 -9.39
CA ALA A 6 -13.87 -35.47 -9.02
C ALA A 6 -13.47 -34.15 -9.73
N ILE A 7 -13.91 -33.95 -10.98
CA ILE A 7 -13.61 -32.73 -11.76
C ILE A 7 -14.38 -31.51 -11.20
N THR A 8 -15.60 -31.71 -10.71
CA THR A 8 -16.41 -30.62 -10.14
C THR A 8 -15.86 -30.14 -8.79
N ILE A 9 -15.23 -31.02 -8.00
CA ILE A 9 -14.57 -30.65 -6.74
C ILE A 9 -13.27 -29.86 -7.00
N PHE A 10 -12.51 -30.19 -8.06
CA PHE A 10 -11.27 -29.48 -8.39
C PHE A 10 -11.51 -28.06 -8.91
N LEU A 11 -12.65 -27.81 -9.57
CA LEU A 11 -13.00 -26.50 -10.11
C LEU A 11 -13.47 -25.50 -9.03
N ALA A 12 -13.98 -26.01 -7.90
CA ALA A 12 -14.45 -25.20 -6.77
C ALA A 12 -13.32 -24.67 -5.87
N LEU A 13 -12.06 -25.07 -6.12
CA LEU A 13 -10.88 -24.63 -5.35
C LEU A 13 -10.14 -23.43 -5.95
N SER A 14 -10.76 -22.70 -6.89
CA SER A 14 -10.28 -21.40 -7.36
C SER A 14 -10.61 -20.31 -6.32
N ILE A 15 -10.11 -20.50 -5.11
CA ILE A 15 -10.30 -19.59 -3.98
C ILE A 15 -9.63 -18.25 -4.34
N ALA A 16 -10.48 -17.23 -4.43
CA ALA A 16 -10.19 -15.80 -4.29
C ALA A 16 -8.76 -15.37 -4.61
N ALA A 17 -8.54 -14.94 -5.86
CA ALA A 17 -7.44 -14.04 -6.15
C ALA A 17 -7.65 -12.76 -5.31
N ILE A 18 -6.96 -12.69 -4.16
CA ILE A 18 -6.86 -11.49 -3.33
C ILE A 18 -6.38 -10.40 -4.29
N GLY A 19 -7.25 -9.42 -4.57
CA GLY A 19 -6.99 -8.41 -5.61
C GLY A 19 -5.59 -7.83 -5.42
N GLN A 20 -4.68 -8.19 -6.33
CA GLN A 20 -3.31 -7.69 -6.30
C GLN A 20 -3.38 -6.23 -6.71
N VAL A 21 -3.48 -5.34 -5.71
CA VAL A 21 -3.40 -3.91 -5.94
C VAL A 21 -1.99 -3.61 -6.43
N THR A 22 -1.84 -3.30 -7.73
CA THR A 22 -0.54 -3.06 -8.35
C THR A 22 0.13 -1.84 -7.70
N PRO A 23 1.34 -1.98 -7.12
CA PRO A 23 2.04 -0.85 -6.51
C PRO A 23 2.37 0.23 -7.53
N LEU A 24 2.48 1.49 -7.08
CA LEU A 24 2.80 2.61 -7.96
C LEU A 24 4.19 2.43 -8.58
N THR A 25 4.26 2.56 -9.90
CA THR A 25 5.54 2.68 -10.60
C THR A 25 6.13 4.07 -10.39
N GLN A 26 7.45 4.22 -10.58
CA GLN A 26 8.10 5.53 -10.45
C GLN A 26 7.54 6.52 -11.46
N ALA A 27 7.28 6.08 -12.69
CA ALA A 27 6.73 6.91 -13.75
C ALA A 27 5.31 7.41 -13.40
N GLU A 28 4.45 6.53 -12.86
CA GLU A 28 3.14 6.91 -12.35
C GLU A 28 3.24 7.95 -11.24
N TYR A 29 4.08 7.69 -10.23
CA TYR A 29 4.25 8.59 -9.10
C TYR A 29 4.78 9.97 -9.53
N VAL A 30 5.76 10.02 -10.42
CA VAL A 30 6.28 11.28 -10.96
C VAL A 30 5.18 12.05 -11.70
N LYS A 31 4.36 11.38 -12.53
CA LYS A 31 3.22 12.03 -13.20
C LYS A 31 2.25 12.64 -12.18
N LEU A 32 1.91 11.90 -11.12
CA LEU A 32 1.05 12.40 -10.04
C LEU A 32 1.63 13.65 -9.36
N LEU A 33 2.93 13.69 -9.09
CA LEU A 33 3.58 14.88 -8.52
C LEU A 33 3.51 16.10 -9.45
N TYR A 34 3.62 15.90 -10.76
CA TYR A 34 3.43 17.00 -11.71
C TYR A 34 1.97 17.44 -11.81
N SER A 35 1.01 16.52 -11.65
CA SER A 35 -0.41 16.86 -11.54
C SER A 35 -0.70 17.66 -10.28
N LEU A 36 -0.08 17.30 -9.15
CA LEU A 36 -0.21 18.01 -7.87
C LEU A 36 0.19 19.48 -7.96
N GLN A 37 1.25 19.78 -8.73
CA GLN A 37 1.69 21.15 -8.94
C GLN A 37 0.64 21.98 -9.72
N LYS A 38 -0.15 21.35 -10.59
CA LYS A 38 -1.18 22.01 -11.39
C LYS A 38 -2.51 22.11 -10.65
N ASP A 39 -2.85 21.07 -9.89
CA ASP A 39 -4.07 20.95 -9.12
C ASP A 39 -3.77 20.41 -7.71
N PRO A 40 -3.77 21.28 -6.68
CA PRO A 40 -3.56 20.85 -5.30
C PRO A 40 -4.59 19.86 -4.76
N GLN A 41 -5.77 19.70 -5.39
CA GLN A 41 -6.81 18.81 -4.88
C GLN A 41 -6.45 17.33 -5.02
N VAL A 42 -5.58 16.98 -5.96
CA VAL A 42 -5.11 15.59 -6.15
C VAL A 42 -4.19 15.11 -5.02
N ARG A 43 -3.79 15.99 -4.10
CA ARG A 43 -2.94 15.65 -2.93
C ARG A 43 -3.45 14.42 -2.19
N GLN A 44 -4.75 14.41 -1.88
CA GLN A 44 -5.34 13.34 -1.09
C GLN A 44 -5.33 12.01 -1.85
N GLU A 45 -5.55 12.06 -3.17
CA GLU A 45 -5.47 10.89 -4.03
C GLU A 45 -4.06 10.27 -4.01
N ILE A 46 -3.01 11.10 -4.06
CA ILE A 46 -1.62 10.63 -4.00
C ILE A 46 -1.34 9.95 -2.67
N VAL A 47 -1.73 10.58 -1.56
CA VAL A 47 -1.58 10.03 -0.22
C VAL A 47 -2.30 8.67 -0.10
N ASP A 48 -3.53 8.60 -0.58
CA ASP A 48 -4.32 7.36 -0.56
C ASP A 48 -3.71 6.27 -1.45
N ALA A 49 -3.19 6.64 -2.62
CA ALA A 49 -2.50 5.70 -3.50
C ALA A 49 -1.24 5.14 -2.84
N LEU A 50 -0.44 5.98 -2.17
CA LEU A 50 0.73 5.53 -1.41
C LEU A 50 0.30 4.61 -0.25
N ARG A 51 -0.76 4.94 0.49
CA ARG A 51 -1.26 4.11 1.61
C ARG A 51 -1.81 2.77 1.14
N LYS A 52 -2.61 2.73 0.08
CA LYS A 52 -3.31 1.51 -0.37
C LYS A 52 -2.44 0.64 -1.27
N ARG A 53 -1.74 1.24 -2.23
CA ARG A 53 -0.99 0.52 -3.26
C ARG A 53 0.48 0.34 -2.90
N GLY A 54 1.07 1.29 -2.16
CA GLY A 54 2.51 1.37 -1.95
C GLY A 54 3.26 1.71 -3.24
N ILE A 55 4.57 1.44 -3.25
CA ILE A 55 5.49 1.75 -4.36
C ILE A 55 6.27 0.51 -4.81
N SER A 56 6.57 0.40 -6.11
CA SER A 56 7.39 -0.68 -6.69
C SER A 56 8.83 -0.27 -6.98
N PHE A 57 9.22 0.95 -6.66
CA PHE A 57 10.54 1.52 -6.94
C PHE A 57 11.23 1.95 -5.64
N ALA A 58 12.57 1.96 -5.61
CA ALA A 58 13.35 2.42 -4.48
C ALA A 58 13.24 3.94 -4.27
N LEU A 59 13.00 4.39 -3.03
CA LEU A 59 12.95 5.80 -2.66
C LEU A 59 14.36 6.37 -2.55
N THR A 60 14.83 6.98 -3.64
CA THR A 60 16.11 7.69 -3.69
C THR A 60 15.97 9.13 -3.19
N ASP A 61 17.09 9.77 -2.84
CA ASP A 61 17.14 11.19 -2.48
C ASP A 61 16.59 12.10 -3.58
N GLY A 62 16.79 11.73 -4.85
CA GLY A 62 16.22 12.44 -5.99
C GLY A 62 14.68 12.44 -5.97
N VAL A 63 14.07 11.30 -5.65
CA VAL A 63 12.60 11.20 -5.53
C VAL A 63 12.09 11.93 -4.29
N ARG A 64 12.82 11.89 -3.16
CA ARG A 64 12.50 12.68 -1.95
C ARG A 64 12.53 14.18 -2.24
N GLY A 65 13.59 14.66 -2.88
CA GLY A 65 13.75 16.06 -3.27
C GLY A 65 12.68 16.52 -4.25
N LEU A 66 12.38 15.69 -5.27
CA LEU A 66 11.31 15.97 -6.21
C LEU A 66 9.95 16.06 -5.48
N THR A 67 9.65 15.09 -4.61
CA THR A 67 8.44 15.08 -3.80
C THR A 67 8.30 16.36 -2.99
N ARG A 68 9.35 16.76 -2.25
CA ARG A 68 9.36 17.99 -1.44
C ARG A 68 9.09 19.23 -2.31
N SER A 69 9.76 19.35 -3.45
CA SER A 69 9.58 20.51 -4.34
C SER A 69 8.19 20.59 -4.97
N LYS A 70 7.62 19.46 -5.41
CA LYS A 70 6.33 19.42 -6.12
C LYS A 70 5.12 19.48 -5.20
N SER A 71 5.29 19.08 -3.95
CA SER A 71 4.25 19.16 -2.91
C SER A 71 4.32 20.44 -2.07
N SER A 72 5.22 21.38 -2.39
CA SER A 72 5.47 22.57 -1.56
C SER A 72 5.81 22.23 -0.09
N GLY A 73 6.52 21.12 0.13
CA GLY A 73 6.94 20.69 1.45
C GLY A 73 5.89 19.95 2.28
N ASP A 74 4.81 19.44 1.67
CA ASP A 74 3.76 18.69 2.39
C ASP A 74 4.34 17.51 3.20
N GLU A 75 4.16 17.56 4.51
CA GLU A 75 4.70 16.56 5.45
C GLU A 75 3.91 15.25 5.45
N GLU A 76 2.61 15.29 5.18
CA GLU A 76 1.76 14.10 5.14
C GLU A 76 2.15 13.23 3.94
N LEU A 77 2.36 13.85 2.78
CA LEU A 77 2.75 13.20 1.54
C LEU A 77 4.17 12.64 1.65
N GLN A 78 5.12 13.42 2.21
CA GLN A 78 6.47 12.93 2.51
C GLN A 78 6.42 11.71 3.44
N ARG A 79 5.73 11.79 4.58
CA ARG A 79 5.60 10.67 5.52
C ARG A 79 4.93 9.45 4.89
N SER A 80 3.91 9.65 4.06
CA SER A 80 3.21 8.56 3.37
C SER A 80 4.11 7.86 2.36
N LEU A 81 5.03 8.59 1.71
CA LEU A 81 6.03 8.02 0.80
C LEU A 81 7.09 7.22 1.57
N GLU A 82 7.59 7.75 2.70
CA GLU A 82 8.50 7.02 3.59
C GLU A 82 7.88 5.72 4.10
N GLU A 83 6.61 5.78 4.49
CA GLU A 83 5.88 4.62 4.95
C GLU A 83 5.67 3.59 3.82
N ALA A 84 5.45 4.04 2.59
CA ALA A 84 5.40 3.15 1.43
C ALA A 84 6.76 2.46 1.17
N GLU A 85 7.87 3.19 1.30
CA GLU A 85 9.23 2.63 1.23
C GLU A 85 9.45 1.57 2.32
N ARG A 86 9.13 1.89 3.57
CA ARG A 86 9.28 0.98 4.71
C ARG A 86 8.53 -0.34 4.48
N ARG A 87 7.29 -0.26 3.98
CA ARG A 87 6.47 -1.44 3.66
C ARG A 87 7.01 -2.22 2.48
N ARG A 88 7.62 -1.56 1.47
CA ARG A 88 8.29 -2.25 0.37
C ARG A 88 9.53 -3.01 0.86
N GLN A 89 10.32 -2.42 1.77
CA GLN A 89 11.53 -3.04 2.33
C GLN A 89 11.21 -4.19 3.28
N ASN A 90 10.14 -4.08 4.06
CA ASN A 90 9.69 -5.14 4.97
C ASN A 90 8.21 -5.50 4.76
N PRO A 91 7.89 -6.27 3.70
CA PRO A 91 6.51 -6.65 3.41
C PRO A 91 5.87 -7.51 4.51
N GLN A 92 6.65 -8.36 5.17
CA GLN A 92 6.15 -9.23 6.24
C GLN A 92 5.75 -8.44 7.48
N GLY A 93 6.60 -7.50 7.93
CA GLY A 93 6.29 -6.61 9.05
C GLY A 93 5.20 -5.58 8.74
N ALA A 94 4.89 -5.37 7.46
CA ALA A 94 3.80 -4.50 7.00
C ALA A 94 2.44 -5.22 6.92
N GLN A 95 2.40 -6.54 7.11
CA GLN A 95 1.14 -7.29 7.08
C GLN A 95 0.28 -6.89 8.27
N MET A 96 -1.00 -6.67 8.01
CA MET A 96 -1.96 -6.41 9.06
C MET A 96 -2.10 -7.68 9.91
N PRO A 97 -2.02 -7.59 11.25
CA PRO A 97 -2.21 -8.76 12.11
C PRO A 97 -3.59 -9.37 11.85
N ALA A 98 -3.69 -10.69 12.00
CA ALA A 98 -4.98 -11.35 11.84
C ALA A 98 -5.99 -10.77 12.86
N PRO A 99 -7.30 -10.74 12.56
CA PRO A 99 -8.29 -10.10 13.43
C PRO A 99 -8.27 -10.62 14.89
N LYS A 100 -7.98 -11.91 15.08
CA LYS A 100 -7.80 -12.55 16.39
C LYS A 100 -6.62 -11.96 17.18
N ASP A 101 -5.53 -11.62 16.49
CA ASP A 101 -4.30 -11.10 17.09
C ASP A 101 -4.44 -9.60 17.37
N ALA A 102 -5.20 -8.88 16.53
CA ALA A 102 -5.55 -7.47 16.77
C ALA A 102 -6.33 -7.28 18.08
N GLY A 103 -7.29 -8.16 18.38
CA GLY A 103 -8.02 -8.14 19.64
C GLY A 103 -7.11 -8.30 20.86
N ALA A 104 -6.17 -9.23 20.80
CA ALA A 104 -5.20 -9.48 21.87
C ALA A 104 -4.27 -8.27 22.09
N ILE A 105 -3.82 -7.61 21.01
CA ILE A 105 -3.00 -6.39 21.10
C ILE A 105 -3.80 -5.26 21.78
N LEU A 106 -5.06 -5.04 21.37
CA LEU A 106 -5.91 -4.00 21.95
C LEU A 106 -6.24 -4.27 23.42
N GLU A 107 -6.42 -5.52 23.80
CA GLU A 107 -6.63 -5.92 25.19
C GLU A 107 -5.37 -5.73 26.04
N HIS A 108 -4.20 -6.13 25.52
CA HIS A 108 -2.92 -5.90 26.16
C HIS A 108 -2.65 -4.40 26.37
N SER A 109 -2.81 -3.57 25.34
CA SER A 109 -2.63 -2.11 25.45
C SER A 109 -3.59 -1.48 26.45
N ARG A 110 -4.83 -1.96 26.58
CA ARG A 110 -5.77 -1.46 27.61
C ARG A 110 -5.41 -1.88 29.02
N LYS A 111 -4.77 -3.03 29.20
CA LYS A 111 -4.39 -3.56 30.52
C LYS A 111 -3.13 -2.89 31.08
N TYR A 112 -2.27 -2.34 30.21
CA TYR A 112 -0.98 -1.77 30.57
C TYR A 112 -0.80 -0.28 30.16
N ALA A 113 -1.91 0.41 29.85
CA ALA A 113 -1.96 1.87 29.70
C ALA A 113 -2.45 2.50 31.00
#